data_AF-A0A2W0ATS6-F1
#
_entry.id   AF-A0A2W0ATS6-F1
#
_cell.length_a   1.000
_cell.length_b   1.000
_cell.length_c   1.000
_cell.angle_alpha   90.00
_cell.angle_beta   90.00
_cell.angle_gamma   90.00
#
_symmetry.space_group_name_H-M   'P 1'
#
loop_
_entity.id
_entity.type
_entity.pdbx_description
1 polymer ?
#
loop_
_entity_poly.entity_id
_entity_poly.type
_entity_poly.pdbx_seq_one_letter_code
_entity_poly.pdbx_strand_id
1 'polypeptide(L)' 'MSLPVLTTPEADAQIREIENWWRRNRTASPDLFTNELAATFDILGHAPHIGRLYRQSPVPVVSYSRELAITCTMSRGVTR' A
#
# COMPACT_ATOMS: atom_id res chain seq x y z
N MET A 1 15.58 -3.43 -19.34
CA MET A 1 14.62 -2.32 -19.53
C MET A 1 13.91 -2.15 -18.20
N SER A 2 13.91 -0.95 -17.62
CA SER A 2 13.30 -0.66 -16.30
C SER A 2 12.06 0.22 -16.50
N LEU A 3 11.00 -0.04 -15.74
CA LEU A 3 9.79 0.78 -15.73
C LEU A 3 9.88 1.84 -14.62
N PRO A 4 9.34 3.05 -14.85
CA PRO A 4 9.28 4.07 -13.82
C PRO A 4 8.34 3.62 -12.70
N VAL A 5 8.82 3.67 -11.46
CA VAL A 5 8.01 3.44 -10.25
C VAL A 5 7.54 4.79 -9.73
N LEU A 6 6.22 4.94 -9.60
CA LEU A 6 5.58 6.12 -9.05
C LEU A 6 4.80 5.76 -7.79
N THR A 7 4.91 6.59 -6.77
CA THR A 7 4.16 6.49 -5.52
C THR A 7 2.94 7.41 -5.58
N THR A 8 1.91 7.06 -4.81
CA THR A 8 0.77 7.96 -4.58
C THR A 8 1.15 9.01 -3.52
N PRO A 9 0.48 10.17 -3.49
CA PRO A 9 0.72 11.18 -2.45
C PRO A 9 0.52 10.64 -1.02
N GLU A 10 -0.41 9.69 -0.84
CA GLU A 10 -0.63 9.00 0.42
C GLU A 10 0.59 8.15 0.82
N ALA A 11 1.12 7.36 -0.12
CA ALA A 11 2.32 6.56 0.12
C ALA A 11 3.52 7.46 0.46
N ASP A 12 3.69 8.60 -0.22
CA ASP A 12 4.74 9.56 0.10
C ASP A 12 4.63 10.11 1.53
N ALA A 13 3.42 10.38 2.01
CA ALA A 13 3.19 10.82 3.37
C ALA A 13 3.56 9.73 4.38
N GLN A 14 3.18 8.48 4.12
CA GLN A 14 3.53 7.33 4.95
C GLN A 14 5.04 7.09 4.99
N ILE A 15 5.72 7.14 3.85
CA ILE A 15 7.18 6.99 3.77
C ILE A 15 7.87 8.04 4.65
N ARG A 16 7.46 9.31 4.57
CA ARG A 16 8.01 10.40 5.40
C ARG A 16 7.76 10.19 6.88
N GLU A 17 6.58 9.70 7.27
CA GLU A 17 6.26 9.41 8.66
C GLU A 17 7.18 8.32 9.23
N ILE A 18 7.35 7.23 8.46
CA ILE A 18 8.20 6.10 8.85
C ILE A 18 9.67 6.51 8.89
N GLU A 19 10.17 7.26 7.90
CA GLU A 19 11.55 7.77 7.89
C GLU A 19 11.84 8.61 9.15
N ASN A 20 10.94 9.55 9.46
CA ASN A 20 11.09 10.42 10.63
C ASN A 20 11.10 9.63 11.93
N TRP A 21 10.22 8.63 12.06
CA TRP A 21 10.25 7.73 13.21
C TRP A 21 11.55 6.92 13.25
N TRP A 22 11.98 6.36 12.11
CA TRP A 22 13.17 5.52 12.02
C TRP A 22 14.42 6.27 12.48
N ARG A 23 14.66 7.48 11.94
CA ARG A 23 15.83 8.31 12.30
C ARG A 23 15.89 8.62 13.80
N ARG A 24 14.74 8.85 14.44
CA ARG A 24 14.66 9.12 15.88
C ARG A 24 14.92 7.88 16.74
N ASN A 25 14.49 6.71 16.29
CA ASN A 25 14.51 5.48 17.10
C ASN A 25 15.69 4.55 16.77
N ARG A 26 16.35 4.73 15.62
CA ARG A 26 17.41 3.85 15.10
C ARG A 26 18.65 4.65 14.67
N THR A 27 19.28 5.32 15.64
CA THR A 27 20.43 6.21 15.40
C THR A 27 21.69 5.51 14.90
N ALA A 28 21.86 4.21 15.17
CA ALA A 28 22.97 3.42 14.65
C ALA A 28 22.89 3.17 13.13
N SER A 29 21.72 3.38 12.52
CA SER A 29 21.50 3.15 11.08
C SER A 29 20.37 4.06 10.57
N PRO A 30 20.59 5.39 10.55
CA PRO A 30 19.53 6.37 10.35
C PRO A 30 18.95 6.34 8.92
N ASP A 31 19.77 5.99 7.93
CA ASP A 31 19.39 5.99 6.50
C ASP A 31 19.01 4.61 5.97
N LEU A 32 19.04 3.56 6.81
CA LEU A 32 18.84 2.18 6.36
C LEU A 32 17.45 2.00 5.71
N PHE A 33 16.40 2.56 6.34
CA PHE A 33 15.05 2.47 5.80
C PHE A 33 14.93 3.06 4.39
N THR A 34 15.45 4.27 4.18
CA THR A 34 15.39 4.94 2.87
C THR A 34 16.23 4.23 1.82
N ASN A 35 17.39 3.66 2.21
CA ASN A 35 18.25 2.92 1.31
C ASN A 35 17.60 1.61 0.84
N GLU A 36 17.03 0.84 1.77
CA GLU A 36 16.35 -0.42 1.44
C GLU A 36 15.08 -0.18 0.62
N LEU A 37 14.34 0.89 0.92
CA LEU A 37 13.16 1.27 0.13
C LEU A 37 13.55 1.66 -1.30
N ALA A 38 14.61 2.44 -1.47
CA ALA A 38 15.12 2.80 -2.79
C ALA A 38 15.59 1.56 -3.60
N ALA A 39 16.32 0.65 -2.95
CA ALA A 39 16.71 -0.63 -3.56
C ALA A 39 15.49 -1.46 -3.97
N THR A 40 14.44 -1.47 -3.15
CA THR A 40 13.19 -2.16 -3.46
C THR A 40 12.50 -1.56 -4.69
N PHE A 41 12.46 -0.23 -4.83
CA PHE A 41 11.90 0.41 -6.03
C PHE A 41 12.71 0.11 -7.29
N ASP A 42 14.03 0.02 -7.20
CA ASP A 42 14.87 -0.39 -8.34
C ASP A 42 14.54 -1.82 -8.79
N ILE A 43 14.38 -2.76 -7.85
CA ILE A 43 13.95 -4.12 -8.15
C ILE A 43 12.56 -4.13 -8.80
N LEU A 44 11.61 -3.36 -8.29
CA LEU A 44 10.25 -3.28 -8.84
C LEU A 44 10.23 -2.71 -10.27
N GLY A 45 11.09 -1.73 -10.57
CA GLY A 45 11.24 -1.20 -11.92
C GLY A 45 11.71 -2.26 -12.92
N HIS A 46 12.62 -3.15 -12.48
CA HIS A 46 13.17 -4.22 -13.31
C HIS A 46 12.28 -5.48 -13.37
N ALA A 47 11.54 -5.78 -12.30
CA ALA A 47 10.71 -6.97 -12.18
C ALA A 47 9.31 -6.65 -11.61
N PRO A 48 8.41 -6.02 -12.39
CA PRO A 48 7.12 -5.54 -11.90
C PRO A 48 6.17 -6.63 -11.36
N HIS A 49 6.39 -7.88 -11.75
CA HIS A 49 5.59 -9.05 -11.38
C HIS A 49 6.24 -9.90 -10.29
N ILE A 50 7.33 -9.41 -9.66
CA ILE A 50 8.02 -10.12 -8.58
C ILE A 50 7.17 -10.24 -7.31
N GLY A 51 6.20 -9.33 -7.13
CA GLY A 51 5.28 -9.33 -6.01
C GLY A 51 4.28 -10.48 -6.07
N ARG A 52 3.77 -10.88 -4.90
CA ARG A 52 2.65 -11.83 -4.82
C ARG A 52 1.35 -11.07 -5.03
N LEU A 53 0.52 -11.54 -5.96
CA LEU A 53 -0.82 -11.01 -6.14
C LEU A 53 -1.60 -11.10 -4.81
N TYR A 54 -1.93 -9.94 -4.24
CA TYR A 54 -2.77 -9.87 -3.06
C TYR A 54 -4.23 -10.04 -3.46
N ARG A 55 -4.76 -11.25 -3.29
CA ARG A 55 -6.19 -11.50 -3.41
C ARG A 55 -6.84 -11.18 -2.08
N GLN A 56 -7.56 -10.07 -2.01
CA GLN A 56 -8.45 -9.82 -0.88
C GLN A 56 -9.45 -10.98 -0.81
N SER A 57 -9.33 -11.81 0.22
CA SER A 57 -10.43 -12.72 0.57
C SER A 57 -11.61 -11.84 0.97
N PRO A 58 -12.84 -12.13 0.54
CA PRO A 58 -14.00 -11.52 1.16
C PRO A 58 -13.89 -11.77 2.66
N VAL A 59 -13.75 -10.72 3.45
CA VAL A 59 -13.91 -10.84 4.89
C VAL A 59 -15.40 -11.16 5.07
N PRO A 60 -15.78 -12.35 5.59
CA PRO A 60 -17.17 -12.59 5.91
C PRO A 60 -17.57 -11.51 6.91
N VAL A 61 -18.51 -10.65 6.51
CA VAL A 61 -19.15 -9.72 7.42
C VAL A 61 -19.76 -10.56 8.53
N VAL A 62 -19.12 -10.57 9.70
CA VAL A 62 -19.75 -11.13 10.89
C VAL A 62 -20.94 -10.22 11.15
N SER A 63 -22.14 -10.74 10.88
CA SER A 63 -23.41 -10.08 11.16
C SER A 63 -23.52 -9.83 12.67
N TYR A 64 -22.97 -8.72 13.13
CA TYR A 64 -23.39 -8.13 14.39
C TYR A 64 -24.72 -7.45 14.11
N SER A 65 -25.80 -8.08 14.56
CA SER A 65 -27.10 -7.43 14.70
C SER A 65 -26.95 -6.19 15.59
N ARG A 66 -26.90 -5.01 14.96
CA ARG A 66 -27.67 -3.81 15.29
C ARG A 66 -27.28 -2.67 14.34
N GLU A 67 -28.22 -2.35 13.46
CA GLU A 67 -28.44 -1.06 12.79
C GLU A 67 -27.24 -0.12 12.67
N LEU A 68 -26.39 -0.30 11.65
CA LEU A 68 -25.85 0.81 10.87
C LEU A 68 -25.61 0.30 9.46
N ALA A 69 -26.59 0.55 8.59
CA ALA A 69 -26.51 0.24 7.17
C ALA A 69 -25.40 1.08 6.53
N ILE A 70 -24.20 0.50 6.36
CA ILE A 70 -23.26 0.99 5.34
C ILE A 70 -23.70 0.36 4.02
N THR A 71 -24.74 0.96 3.42
CA THR A 71 -25.12 0.63 2.05
C THR A 71 -24.10 1.27 1.12
N CYS A 72 -23.02 0.54 0.81
CA CYS A 72 -22.18 0.87 -0.33
C CYS A 72 -22.92 0.37 -1.59
N THR A 73 -23.78 1.23 -2.13
CA THR A 73 -24.48 0.96 -3.39
C THR A 73 -23.48 1.09 -4.53
N MET A 74 -22.83 -0.02 -4.89
CA MET A 74 -22.07 -0.15 -6.13
C MET A 74 -22.88 -0.99 -7.11
N SER A 75 -23.01 -0.44 -8.34
CA SER A 75 -23.38 -1.13 -9.59
C SER A 75 -24.87 -1.44 -9.79
N ARG A 76 -25.47 -1.30 -10.97
CA ARG A 76 -24.96 -1.16 -12.35
C ARG A 76 -26.13 -0.69 -13.22
N GLY A 77 -25.86 0.16 -14.20
CA GLY A 77 -26.78 0.34 -15.34
C GLY A 77 -26.95 -0.98 -16.09
N VAL A 78 -28.18 -1.27 -16.48
CA VAL A 78 -28.52 -2.30 -17.47
C VAL A 78 -29.46 -1.65 -18.47
N THR A 79 -28.95 -1.61 -19.70
CA THR A 79 -29.59 -1.27 -20.97
C THR A 79 -30.84 -2.12 -21.21
N ARG A 80 -31.96 -1.49 -21.59
CA ARG A 80 -32.83 -1.96 -22.69
C ARG A 80 -33.73 -0.85 -23.20
#